data_AF-A0A6P0MT69-F1
#
_entry.id   AF-A0A6P0MT69-F1
#
_cell.length_a   1.000
_cell.length_b   1.000
_cell.length_c   1.000
_cell.angle_alpha   90.00
_cell.angle_beta   90.00
_cell.angle_gamma   90.00
#
_symmetry.space_group_name_H-M   'P 1'
#
loop_
_entity.id
_entity.type
_entity.pdbx_description
1 polymer ?
#
loop_
_entity_poly.entity_id
_entity_poly.type
_entity_poly.pdbx_seq_one_letter_code
_entity_poly.pdbx_strand_id
1 'polypeptide(L)'
;MVKNEFPIGQTLIAVSIVEYQEFGGKELCLDQVKLFFNNQTVTLLPIVDTDEIEIINETTTATPVGTAPYWCQSFVGKQLMAVWVCENNQGYRDQVVFAFERLNPSLIFVAEGSVIKIFYTEPVDRIKADKTNLKYSQVS
;
A
#
# COMPACT_ATOMS: atom_id res chain seq x y z
N MET A 1 3.16 -21.94 10.72
CA MET A 1 2.85 -20.50 10.83
C MET A 1 4.01 -19.73 10.20
N VAL A 2 3.89 -19.34 8.93
CA VAL A 2 4.92 -18.56 8.25
C VAL A 2 4.93 -17.19 8.93
N LYS A 3 6.00 -16.87 9.66
CA LYS A 3 6.24 -15.50 10.09
C LYS A 3 6.63 -14.72 8.84
N ASN A 4 5.66 -14.07 8.21
CA ASN A 4 5.96 -13.01 7.26
C ASN A 4 6.55 -11.85 8.06
N GLU A 5 7.86 -11.94 8.33
CA GLU A 5 8.59 -10.87 9.00
C GLU A 5 8.69 -9.71 8.00
N PHE A 6 7.69 -8.83 8.03
CA PHE A 6 7.74 -7.60 7.28
C PHE A 6 8.94 -6.75 7.74
N PRO A 7 9.51 -5.91 6.86
CA PRO A 7 10.68 -5.09 7.15
C PRO A 7 10.31 -3.85 8.01
N ILE A 8 9.69 -4.09 9.17
CA ILE A 8 9.31 -3.03 10.11
C ILE A 8 10.57 -2.26 10.56
N GLY A 9 10.47 -0.93 10.56
CA GLY A 9 11.57 0.00 10.82
C GLY A 9 12.45 0.30 9.61
N GLN A 10 12.33 -0.43 8.50
CA GLN A 10 13.09 -0.13 7.28
C GLN A 10 12.42 0.95 6.44
N THR A 11 13.25 1.69 5.70
CA THR A 11 12.82 2.73 4.77
C THR A 11 12.39 2.13 3.43
N LEU A 12 11.24 2.56 2.91
CA LEU A 12 10.82 2.26 1.55
C LEU A 12 11.70 3.01 0.55
N ILE A 13 12.36 2.28 -0.34
CA ILE A 13 13.29 2.85 -1.34
C ILE A 13 12.59 3.06 -2.68
N ALA A 14 11.79 2.09 -3.08
CA ALA A 14 11.13 2.09 -4.38
C ALA A 14 9.89 1.20 -4.33
N VAL A 15 9.02 1.41 -5.32
CA VAL A 15 7.88 0.54 -5.60
C VAL A 15 7.86 0.25 -7.09
N SER A 16 7.61 -1.00 -7.46
CA SER A 16 7.32 -1.38 -8.85
C SER A 16 5.98 -2.09 -8.93
N ILE A 17 5.30 -1.94 -10.06
CA ILE A 17 3.99 -2.54 -10.30
C ILE A 17 3.96 -3.25 -11.65
N VAL A 18 3.05 -4.20 -11.79
CA VAL A 18 2.60 -4.75 -13.07
C VAL A 18 1.09 -4.50 -13.15
N GLU A 19 0.66 -3.74 -14.16
CA GLU A 19 -0.77 -3.45 -14.39
C GLU A 19 -1.44 -4.61 -15.14
N TYR A 20 -2.65 -4.97 -14.71
CA TYR A 20 -3.46 -5.99 -15.37
C TYR A 20 -3.94 -5.48 -16.73
N GLN A 21 -3.51 -6.15 -17.80
CA GLN A 21 -3.65 -5.65 -19.18
C GLN A 21 -5.05 -5.80 -19.77
N GLU A 22 -5.87 -6.71 -19.24
CA GLU A 22 -7.18 -7.04 -19.82
C GLU A 22 -8.31 -6.18 -19.24
N PHE A 23 -8.01 -5.29 -18.29
CA PHE A 23 -9.00 -4.41 -17.70
C PHE A 23 -9.30 -3.22 -18.61
N GLY A 24 -10.52 -3.16 -19.14
CA GLY A 24 -10.98 -2.06 -20.00
C GLY A 24 -11.47 -0.80 -19.26
N GLY A 25 -11.39 -0.79 -17.92
CA GLY A 25 -11.88 0.31 -17.09
C GLY A 25 -10.85 1.41 -16.83
N LYS A 26 -11.23 2.42 -16.02
CA LYS A 26 -10.35 3.54 -15.61
C LYS A 26 -9.65 3.31 -14.25
N GLU A 27 -10.00 2.23 -13.57
CA GLU A 27 -9.43 1.87 -12.26
C GLU A 27 -8.03 1.26 -12.45
N LEU A 28 -7.16 1.50 -11.47
CA LEU A 28 -5.84 0.88 -11.44
C LEU A 28 -5.97 -0.54 -10.87
N CYS A 29 -5.82 -1.54 -11.73
CA CYS A 29 -5.86 -2.96 -11.39
C CYS A 29 -4.45 -3.55 -11.59
N LEU A 30 -3.91 -4.22 -10.58
CA LEU A 30 -2.52 -4.68 -10.59
C LEU A 30 -2.41 -6.20 -10.45
N ASP A 31 -1.57 -6.80 -11.29
CA ASP A 31 -1.16 -8.21 -11.18
C ASP A 31 -0.04 -8.40 -10.16
N GLN A 32 0.71 -7.33 -9.86
CA GLN A 32 1.84 -7.39 -8.94
C GLN A 32 2.14 -6.03 -8.34
N VAL A 33 2.46 -6.02 -7.05
CA VAL A 33 3.10 -4.89 -6.37
C VAL A 33 4.36 -5.36 -5.68
N LYS A 34 5.48 -4.67 -5.88
CA LYS A 34 6.72 -4.89 -5.13
C LYS A 34 7.11 -3.64 -4.38
N LEU A 35 7.34 -3.78 -3.08
CA LEU A 35 7.85 -2.75 -2.20
C LEU A 35 9.29 -3.10 -1.81
N PHE A 36 10.23 -2.24 -2.17
CA PHE A 36 11.65 -2.45 -1.93
C PHE A 36 12.12 -1.69 -0.70
N PHE A 37 12.76 -2.40 0.22
CA PHE A 37 13.43 -1.88 1.40
C PHE A 37 14.93 -2.20 1.33
N ASN A 38 15.73 -1.63 2.24
CA ASN A 38 17.21 -1.76 2.20
C ASN A 38 17.69 -3.20 2.00
N ASN A 39 17.12 -4.14 2.76
CA ASN A 39 17.59 -5.53 2.74
C ASN A 39 16.48 -6.52 2.40
N GLN A 40 15.28 -6.06 2.05
CA GLN A 40 14.11 -6.92 1.86
C GLN A 40 13.17 -6.35 0.81
N THR A 41 12.56 -7.23 0.03
CA THR A 41 11.47 -6.92 -0.90
C THR A 41 10.23 -7.63 -0.42
N VAL A 42 9.12 -6.90 -0.41
CA VAL A 42 7.78 -7.45 -0.17
C VAL A 42 7.05 -7.43 -1.50
N THR A 43 6.69 -8.61 -2.00
CA THR A 43 5.88 -8.77 -3.21
C THR A 43 4.47 -9.18 -2.80
N LEU A 44 3.47 -8.49 -3.35
CA LEU A 44 2.06 -8.81 -3.25
C LEU A 44 1.59 -9.32 -4.62
N LEU A 45 0.96 -10.49 -4.64
CA LEU A 45 0.37 -11.09 -5.83
C LEU A 45 -1.09 -11.47 -5.52
N PRO A 46 -2.05 -11.19 -6.42
CA PRO A 46 -3.36 -11.79 -6.30
C PRO A 46 -3.25 -13.29 -6.59
N ILE A 47 -3.95 -14.11 -5.80
CA ILE A 47 -4.18 -15.52 -6.12
C ILE A 47 -5.44 -15.58 -6.98
N VAL A 48 -5.28 -16.16 -8.16
CA VAL A 48 -6.37 -16.36 -9.11
C VAL A 48 -7.44 -17.24 -8.46
N ASP A 49 -8.71 -16.88 -8.69
CA ASP A 49 -9.91 -17.61 -8.24
C ASP A 49 -10.27 -17.52 -6.74
N THR A 50 -9.38 -17.06 -5.86
CA THR A 50 -9.67 -17.02 -4.40
C THR A 50 -9.75 -15.61 -3.81
N ASP A 51 -9.52 -14.57 -4.62
CA ASP A 51 -9.46 -13.17 -4.15
C ASP A 51 -8.54 -13.01 -2.93
N GLU A 52 -7.47 -13.80 -2.88
CA GLU A 52 -6.44 -13.75 -1.86
C GLU A 52 -5.21 -12.97 -2.33
N ILE A 53 -4.43 -12.48 -1.38
CA ILE A 53 -3.13 -11.86 -1.57
C ILE A 53 -2.07 -12.84 -1.08
N GLU A 54 -1.28 -13.36 -2.02
CA GLU A 54 0.00 -14.00 -1.71
C GLU A 54 1.03 -12.91 -1.36
N ILE A 55 1.77 -13.16 -0.29
CA ILE A 55 2.78 -12.23 0.25
C ILE A 55 4.11 -12.96 0.24
N ILE A 56 5.04 -12.50 -0.60
CA ILE A 56 6.38 -13.08 -0.74
C ILE A 56 7.40 -12.08 -0.18
N ASN A 57 8.22 -12.55 0.75
CA ASN A 57 9.27 -11.76 1.42
C ASN A 57 10.64 -12.32 1.05
N GLU A 58 11.48 -11.50 0.41
CA GLU A 58 12.79 -11.92 -0.09
C GLU A 58 13.88 -10.97 0.37
N THR A 59 15.03 -11.51 0.79
CA THR A 59 16.21 -10.70 1.08
C THR A 59 16.70 -10.05 -0.22
N THR A 60 16.86 -8.74 -0.21
CA THR A 60 17.28 -7.96 -1.38
C THR A 60 18.78 -7.72 -1.33
N THR A 61 19.49 -8.10 -2.38
CA THR A 61 20.94 -7.93 -2.52
C THR A 61 21.32 -6.84 -3.53
N ALA A 62 20.36 -6.34 -4.30
CA ALA A 62 20.56 -5.35 -5.35
C ALA A 62 19.75 -4.08 -5.08
N THR A 63 20.36 -2.92 -5.30
CA THR A 63 19.65 -1.64 -5.25
C THR A 63 18.62 -1.60 -6.40
N PRO A 64 17.32 -1.47 -6.11
CA PRO A 64 16.31 -1.43 -7.16
C PRO A 64 16.48 -0.15 -7.98
N VAL A 65 16.49 -0.28 -9.31
CA VAL A 65 16.42 0.85 -10.23
C VAL A 65 14.95 0.99 -10.63
N GLY A 66 14.21 1.86 -9.95
CA GLY A 66 12.78 2.03 -10.20
C GLY A 66 12.30 3.41 -9.79
N THR A 67 11.43 3.99 -10.60
CA THR A 67 10.63 5.15 -10.21
C THR A 67 9.37 4.63 -9.51
N ALA A 68 9.04 5.20 -8.36
CA ALA A 68 7.79 4.86 -7.68
C ALA A 68 6.60 5.41 -8.48
N PRO A 69 5.48 4.68 -8.58
CA PRO A 69 4.24 5.23 -9.13
C PRO A 69 3.84 6.52 -8.42
N TYR A 70 3.17 7.43 -9.15
CA TYR A 70 2.84 8.77 -8.63
C TYR A 70 2.09 8.74 -7.28
N TRP A 71 1.18 7.78 -7.10
CA TRP A 71 0.38 7.61 -5.88
C TRP A 71 1.18 7.09 -4.68
N CYS A 72 2.38 6.54 -4.92
CA CYS A 72 3.26 6.01 -3.86
C CYS A 72 4.44 6.93 -3.57
N GLN A 73 4.67 7.96 -4.40
CA GLN A 73 5.90 8.75 -4.35
C GLN A 73 6.10 9.43 -2.99
N SER A 74 5.01 9.84 -2.33
CA SER A 74 5.06 10.45 -0.99
C SER A 74 5.52 9.49 0.11
N PHE A 75 5.59 8.18 -0.13
CA PHE A 75 6.05 7.18 0.85
C PHE A 75 7.48 6.73 0.65
N VAL A 76 8.08 7.03 -0.50
CA VAL A 76 9.51 6.77 -0.71
C VAL A 76 10.32 7.60 0.28
N GLY A 77 11.30 6.97 0.93
CA GLY A 77 12.08 7.57 2.01
C GLY A 77 11.43 7.46 3.39
N LYS A 78 10.19 6.98 3.49
CA LYS A 78 9.48 6.81 4.77
C LYS A 78 9.72 5.44 5.37
N GLN A 79 9.78 5.37 6.69
CA GLN A 79 9.93 4.11 7.43
C GLN A 79 8.61 3.38 7.55
N LEU A 80 8.63 2.06 7.35
CA LEU A 80 7.49 1.19 7.61
C LEU A 80 7.33 0.97 9.12
N MET A 81 6.20 1.40 9.68
CA MET A 81 5.95 1.35 11.12
C MET A 81 5.11 0.15 11.53
N ALA A 82 4.14 -0.23 10.70
CA ALA A 82 3.27 -1.37 10.95
C ALA A 82 2.74 -1.95 9.63
N VAL A 83 2.42 -3.24 9.67
CA VAL A 83 1.68 -3.93 8.62
C VAL A 83 0.55 -4.72 9.26
N TRP A 84 -0.65 -4.64 8.70
CA TRP A 84 -1.77 -5.52 9.04
C TRP A 84 -2.08 -6.40 7.85
N VAL A 85 -2.11 -7.71 8.08
CA VAL A 85 -2.61 -8.69 7.11
C VAL A 85 -3.96 -9.15 7.64
N CYS A 86 -5.01 -8.80 6.91
CA CYS A 86 -6.38 -9.08 7.27
C CYS A 86 -6.81 -10.38 6.59
N GLU A 87 -7.49 -11.24 7.35
CA GLU A 87 -8.10 -12.46 6.86
C GLU A 87 -9.61 -12.32 6.96
N ASN A 88 -10.34 -12.72 5.92
CA ASN A 88 -11.79 -12.71 5.94
C ASN A 88 -12.38 -13.94 6.65
N ASN A 89 -13.70 -14.07 6.64
CA ASN A 89 -14.42 -15.16 7.31
C ASN A 89 -14.13 -16.56 6.72
N GLN A 90 -13.51 -16.65 5.55
CA GLN A 90 -13.06 -17.89 4.93
C GLN A 90 -11.58 -18.21 5.25
N GLY A 91 -10.87 -17.31 5.93
CA GLY A 91 -9.44 -17.43 6.22
C GLY A 91 -8.53 -16.94 5.09
N TYR A 92 -9.12 -16.30 4.08
CA TYR A 92 -8.41 -15.76 2.92
C TYR A 92 -7.85 -14.38 3.22
N ARG A 93 -6.58 -14.16 2.86
CA ARG A 93 -5.89 -12.89 3.04
C ARG A 93 -6.28 -11.92 1.94
N ASP A 94 -7.40 -11.24 2.08
CA ASP A 94 -7.93 -10.37 1.04
C ASP A 94 -7.48 -8.91 1.17
N GLN A 95 -6.85 -8.53 2.30
CA GLN A 95 -6.39 -7.18 2.53
C GLN A 95 -5.02 -7.11 3.25
N VAL A 96 -4.14 -6.24 2.76
CA VAL A 96 -2.87 -5.91 3.39
C VAL A 96 -2.76 -4.39 3.56
N VAL A 97 -2.46 -3.92 4.77
CA VAL A 97 -2.38 -2.50 5.10
C VAL A 97 -0.99 -2.15 5.58
N PHE A 98 -0.39 -1.13 4.98
CA PHE A 98 0.92 -0.59 5.37
C PHE A 98 0.74 0.78 6.02
N ALA A 99 1.49 1.01 7.09
CA ALA A 99 1.59 2.30 7.78
C ALA A 99 3.02 2.82 7.72
N PHE A 100 3.21 3.98 7.07
CA PHE A 100 4.51 4.63 6.92
C PHE A 100 4.59 5.88 7.81
N GLU A 101 5.77 6.12 8.42
CA GLU A 101 6.10 7.19 9.40
C GLU A 101 5.31 7.20 10.72
N ARG A 102 4.04 6.81 10.68
CA ARG A 102 3.11 6.84 11.81
C ARG A 102 2.35 5.52 11.86
N LEU A 103 1.61 5.28 12.93
CA LEU A 103 0.80 4.06 13.10
C LEU A 103 -0.61 4.15 12.50
N ASN A 104 -0.88 5.15 11.64
CA ASN A 104 -2.11 5.19 10.86
C ASN A 104 -1.92 4.48 9.51
N PRO A 105 -2.97 3.85 8.96
CA PRO A 105 -2.95 3.34 7.59
C PRO A 105 -2.43 4.41 6.62
N SER A 106 -1.65 3.96 5.66
CA SER A 106 -1.06 4.78 4.60
C SER A 106 -1.43 4.24 3.23
N LEU A 107 -1.16 2.96 3.00
CA LEU A 107 -1.53 2.22 1.79
C LEU A 107 -2.32 0.98 2.18
N ILE A 108 -3.43 0.74 1.49
CA ILE A 108 -4.27 -0.43 1.65
C ILE A 108 -4.30 -1.16 0.29
N PHE A 109 -3.95 -2.43 0.31
CA PHE A 109 -4.03 -3.34 -0.83
C PHE A 109 -5.20 -4.28 -0.60
N VAL A 110 -6.07 -4.43 -1.59
CA VAL A 110 -7.24 -5.33 -1.54
C VAL A 110 -7.22 -6.22 -2.77
N ALA A 111 -7.37 -7.53 -2.58
CA ALA A 111 -7.62 -8.46 -3.67
C ALA A 111 -9.13 -8.50 -3.98
N GLU A 112 -9.48 -8.19 -5.22
CA GLU A 112 -10.87 -8.20 -5.69
C GLU A 112 -10.89 -8.55 -7.18
N GLY A 113 -11.59 -9.63 -7.55
CA GLY A 113 -11.67 -10.06 -8.95
C GLY A 113 -10.32 -10.53 -9.50
N SER A 114 -9.52 -11.22 -8.69
CA SER A 114 -8.17 -11.70 -9.03
C SER A 114 -7.16 -10.59 -9.39
N VAL A 115 -7.40 -9.35 -8.99
CA VAL A 115 -6.45 -8.23 -9.11
C VAL A 115 -6.23 -7.53 -7.79
N ILE A 116 -5.11 -6.82 -7.65
CA ILE A 116 -4.85 -5.93 -6.51
C ILE A 116 -5.33 -4.51 -6.83
N LYS A 117 -6.21 -3.99 -5.97
CA LYS A 117 -6.59 -2.57 -5.92
C LYS A 117 -5.87 -1.87 -4.78
N ILE A 118 -5.57 -0.58 -4.97
CA ILE A 118 -4.82 0.23 -3.99
C ILE A 118 -5.65 1.42 -3.53
N PHE A 119 -5.69 1.62 -2.21
CA PHE A 119 -6.27 2.80 -1.59
C PHE A 119 -5.20 3.57 -0.82
N TYR A 120 -5.10 4.85 -1.15
CA TYR A 120 -4.30 5.83 -0.42
C TYR A 120 -5.14 6.38 0.73
N THR A 121 -4.55 6.49 1.92
CA THR A 121 -5.25 7.01 3.11
C THR A 121 -4.48 8.16 3.74
N GLU A 122 -5.22 9.24 4.05
CA GLU A 122 -4.72 10.36 4.84
C GLU A 122 -5.49 10.44 6.16
N PRO A 123 -4.80 10.75 7.27
CA PRO A 123 -5.47 11.02 8.53
C PRO A 123 -6.30 12.31 8.40
N VAL A 124 -7.54 12.25 8.86
CA VAL A 124 -8.39 13.44 8.98
C VAL A 124 -8.07 14.14 10.30
N ASP A 125 -7.35 15.26 10.21
CA ASP A 125 -7.04 16.08 11.38
C ASP A 125 -8.25 16.95 11.78
N ARG A 126 -8.76 16.76 12.99
CA ARG A 126 -9.79 17.65 13.56
C ARG A 126 -9.13 18.95 14.04
N ILE A 127 -9.32 20.03 13.29
CA ILE A 127 -8.93 21.37 13.73
C ILE A 127 -9.99 21.87 14.74
N LYS A 128 -9.57 22.23 15.96
CA LYS A 128 -10.47 22.90 16.92
C LYS A 128 -10.89 24.26 16.35
N ALA A 129 -12.20 24.55 16.40
CA ALA A 129 -12.84 25.72 15.80
C ALA A 129 -12.24 27.08 16.27
N ASP A 130 -11.59 27.13 17.44
CA ASP A 130 -11.11 28.37 18.06
C ASP A 130 -9.95 29.08 17.33
N LYS A 131 -9.49 28.55 16.18
CA LYS A 131 -8.38 29.15 15.39
C LYS A 131 -8.71 29.51 13.94
N THR A 132 -9.97 29.42 13.50
CA THR A 132 -10.29 29.76 12.11
C THR A 132 -11.34 30.85 12.01
N ASN A 133 -10.89 32.08 11.75
CA ASN A 133 -11.70 33.09 11.08
C ASN A 133 -11.93 32.62 9.63
N LEU A 134 -12.84 31.66 9.43
CA LEU A 134 -13.31 31.32 8.10
C LEU A 134 -14.13 32.51 7.57
N LYS A 135 -13.47 33.41 6.84
CA LYS A 135 -14.15 34.39 6.02
C LYS A 135 -14.76 33.64 4.84
N TYR A 136 -16.06 33.39 4.91
CA TYR A 136 -16.85 33.04 3.73
C TYR A 136 -16.76 34.22 2.75
N SER A 137 -15.94 34.10 1.72
CA SER A 137 -16.09 34.94 0.52
C SER A 137 -17.34 34.44 -0.20
N GLN A 138 -18.46 35.15 -0.03
CA GLN A 138 -19.61 34.96 -0.90
C GLN A 138 -19.19 35.40 -2.29
N VAL A 139 -19.18 34.44 -3.22
CA VAL A 139 -19.04 34.71 -4.65
C VAL A 139 -20.40 35.21 -5.11
N SER A 140 -20.48 36.51 -5.37
CA SER A 140 -21.57 37.20 -6.05
C SER A 140 -21.63 36.85 -7.53
#